data_AF-A0A7T7R5Y8-F1
#
_entry.id   AF-A0A7T7R5Y8-F1
#
_cell.length_a   1.000
_cell.length_b   1.000
_cell.length_c   1.000
_cell.angle_alpha   90.00
_cell.angle_beta   90.00
_cell.angle_gamma   90.00
#
_symmetry.space_group_name_H-M   'P 1'
#
loop_
_entity.id
_entity.type
_entity.pdbx_description
1 polymer ?
#
loop_
_entity_poly.entity_id
_entity_poly.type
_entity_poly.pdbx_seq_one_letter_code
_entity_poly.pdbx_strand_id
1 'polypeptide(L)'
;MPKLNDFQNSTITLLDYLYFHDIMAMETFSDEKLSIYGRLDGLLESISDKRTSGDLRIEHYKHLLVVGLDFELTFRVDRDIVKGNEYDQMKENYRIYLTQKIEQAGFNLDEYEQDLEELLARTPIGSISDAAAFKIVSQMLYFEYDNITIGVFSKLLDDGIFTAAKYNKIHQTIDEQFLNKLFFRAMLFLEFEVRKNQLIKQINCEEQFVDLNNLENYKKILECIEARGKAQLLQGIEYDSISTVKTKNELKKFLINIGERLEHNPIFSNGLANWISLIGAWHVMIEKNTNNDRPLFIENHYKSDSSCTALARRKLKKYGFVISEKTLFDSYDRVYEIYRLIRVTIDVLVKNKMYGPREKVLTQDFFYNPNSSPLFKKKLKKAMAMI
;
A
#
# COMPACT_ATOMS: atom_id res chain seq x y z
N MET A 1 19.06 -18.50 11.45
CA MET A 1 18.78 -18.07 10.06
C MET A 1 19.93 -17.20 9.59
N PRO A 2 20.38 -17.30 8.32
CA PRO A 2 21.41 -16.39 7.80
C PRO A 2 20.94 -14.94 7.89
N LYS A 3 21.89 -14.02 8.13
CA LYS A 3 21.62 -12.57 8.17
C LYS A 3 21.14 -12.13 6.78
N LEU A 4 20.00 -11.45 6.72
CA LEU A 4 19.47 -10.90 5.48
C LEU A 4 20.43 -9.83 4.92
N ASN A 5 20.63 -9.84 3.61
CA ASN A 5 21.38 -8.78 2.94
C ASN A 5 20.52 -7.51 2.76
N ASP A 6 21.16 -6.39 2.41
CA ASP A 6 20.47 -5.08 2.31
C ASP A 6 19.29 -5.11 1.35
N PHE A 7 19.45 -5.76 0.19
CA PHE A 7 18.37 -5.97 -0.77
C PHE A 7 17.18 -6.73 -0.16
N GLN A 8 17.44 -7.81 0.58
CA GLN A 8 16.40 -8.59 1.25
C GLN A 8 15.73 -7.79 2.36
N ASN A 9 16.48 -7.01 3.13
CA ASN A 9 15.93 -6.11 4.15
C ASN A 9 15.01 -5.06 3.52
N SER A 10 15.46 -4.36 2.48
CA SER A 10 14.62 -3.39 1.75
C SER A 10 13.37 -4.04 1.19
N THR A 11 13.48 -5.24 0.60
CA THR A 11 12.34 -5.96 0.05
C THR A 11 11.31 -6.33 1.12
N ILE A 12 11.75 -6.75 2.32
CA ILE A 12 10.84 -7.02 3.45
C ILE A 12 10.16 -5.74 3.94
N THR A 13 10.91 -4.62 4.01
CA THR A 13 10.33 -3.32 4.36
C THR A 13 9.23 -2.92 3.37
N LEU A 14 9.43 -3.14 2.07
CA LEU A 14 8.41 -2.88 1.05
C LEU A 14 7.18 -3.79 1.20
N LEU A 15 7.39 -5.08 1.50
CA LEU A 15 6.29 -6.00 1.81
C LEU A 15 5.47 -5.55 3.03
N ASP A 16 6.13 -5.06 4.07
CA ASP A 16 5.47 -4.52 5.27
C ASP A 16 4.67 -3.27 5.00
N TYR A 17 5.20 -2.40 4.13
CA TYR A 17 4.48 -1.23 3.67
C TYR A 17 3.22 -1.60 2.88
N LEU A 18 3.33 -2.54 1.93
CA LEU A 18 2.18 -3.03 1.16
C LEU A 18 1.14 -3.69 2.08
N TYR A 19 1.58 -4.47 3.07
CA TYR A 19 0.69 -5.14 4.02
C TYR A 19 -0.06 -4.14 4.90
N PHE A 20 0.58 -3.04 5.30
CA PHE A 20 -0.09 -1.95 5.98
C PHE A 20 -1.22 -1.36 5.12
N HIS A 21 -0.98 -1.13 3.83
CA HIS A 21 -2.00 -0.64 2.90
C HIS A 21 -3.10 -1.65 2.60
N ASP A 22 -2.80 -2.96 2.53
CA ASP A 22 -3.82 -4.01 2.46
C ASP A 22 -4.74 -3.95 3.69
N ILE A 23 -4.19 -3.72 4.88
CA ILE A 23 -5.00 -3.56 6.10
C ILE A 23 -5.85 -2.29 6.04
N MET A 24 -5.28 -1.17 5.59
CA MET A 24 -6.01 0.08 5.43
C MET A 24 -7.18 -0.05 4.44
N ALA A 25 -6.98 -0.80 3.35
CA ALA A 25 -7.97 -0.94 2.29
C ALA A 25 -9.12 -1.91 2.63
N MET A 26 -9.00 -2.74 3.67
CA MET A 26 -10.15 -3.50 4.17
C MET A 26 -11.22 -2.60 4.80
N GLU A 27 -10.82 -1.46 5.38
CA GLU A 27 -11.71 -0.59 6.17
C GLU A 27 -12.62 0.31 5.35
N THR A 28 -12.37 0.35 4.06
CA THR A 28 -12.93 1.34 3.17
C THR A 28 -14.06 0.79 2.31
N PHE A 29 -14.42 -0.49 2.45
CA PHE A 29 -15.54 -1.06 1.72
C PHE A 29 -16.88 -0.54 2.24
N SER A 30 -17.44 0.43 1.50
CA SER A 30 -18.85 0.81 1.55
C SER A 30 -19.50 0.49 0.20
N ASP A 31 -20.81 0.34 0.18
CA ASP A 31 -21.58 0.19 -1.08
C ASP A 31 -21.30 1.35 -2.04
N GLU A 32 -21.08 2.54 -1.50
CA GLU A 32 -20.66 3.71 -2.27
C GLU A 32 -19.30 3.48 -2.96
N LYS A 33 -18.28 3.03 -2.22
CA LYS A 33 -16.96 2.76 -2.79
C LYS A 33 -17.02 1.66 -3.85
N LEU A 34 -17.72 0.57 -3.59
CA LEU A 34 -17.88 -0.53 -4.55
C LEU A 34 -18.49 -0.05 -5.86
N SER A 35 -19.52 0.80 -5.78
CA SER A 35 -20.17 1.39 -6.96
C SER A 35 -19.24 2.33 -7.74
N ILE A 36 -18.55 3.24 -7.03
CA ILE A 36 -17.64 4.21 -7.65
C ILE A 36 -16.42 3.50 -8.27
N TYR A 37 -15.79 2.59 -7.54
CA TYR A 37 -14.59 1.89 -7.99
C TYR A 37 -14.90 0.92 -9.13
N GLY A 38 -16.04 0.22 -9.09
CA GLY A 38 -16.46 -0.62 -10.22
C GLY A 38 -16.70 0.18 -11.50
N ARG A 39 -17.23 1.41 -11.39
CA ARG A 39 -17.37 2.31 -12.55
C ARG A 39 -16.02 2.82 -13.05
N LEU A 40 -15.13 3.23 -12.14
CA LEU A 40 -13.79 3.70 -12.47
C LEU A 40 -12.97 2.61 -13.16
N ASP A 41 -12.96 1.40 -12.61
CA ASP A 41 -12.25 0.23 -13.15
C ASP A 41 -12.66 -0.06 -14.60
N GLY A 42 -13.97 -0.15 -14.87
CA GLY A 42 -14.46 -0.37 -16.24
C GLY A 42 -14.11 0.75 -17.21
N LEU A 43 -14.06 2.01 -16.76
CA LEU A 43 -13.62 3.14 -17.59
C LEU A 43 -12.11 3.10 -17.86
N LEU A 44 -11.31 2.82 -16.83
CA LEU A 44 -9.85 2.71 -16.92
C LEU A 44 -9.45 1.60 -17.89
N GLU A 45 -10.11 0.44 -17.83
CA GLU A 45 -9.93 -0.65 -18.80
C GLU A 45 -10.23 -0.17 -20.22
N SER A 46 -11.42 0.39 -20.45
CA SER A 46 -11.87 0.80 -21.78
C SER A 46 -10.98 1.88 -22.41
N ILE A 47 -10.48 2.81 -21.61
CA ILE A 47 -9.58 3.87 -22.06
C ILE A 47 -8.20 3.29 -22.37
N SER A 48 -7.64 2.50 -21.46
CA SER A 48 -6.26 2.01 -21.58
C SER A 48 -6.11 1.04 -22.76
N ASP A 49 -7.11 0.19 -23.00
CA ASP A 49 -7.14 -0.74 -24.13
C ASP A 49 -7.12 -0.04 -25.50
N LYS A 50 -7.66 1.19 -25.59
CA LYS A 50 -7.65 1.96 -26.85
C LYS A 50 -6.28 2.56 -27.15
N ARG A 51 -5.51 2.90 -26.13
CA ARG A 51 -4.25 3.66 -26.26
C ARG A 51 -3.05 2.77 -26.44
N THR A 52 -3.07 1.58 -25.86
CA THR A 52 -1.86 0.77 -25.84
C THR A 52 -2.15 -0.71 -25.88
N SER A 53 -1.11 -1.47 -26.25
CA SER A 53 -1.15 -2.92 -26.30
C SER A 53 -0.03 -3.48 -25.45
N GLY A 54 -0.27 -4.68 -24.91
CA GLY A 54 0.63 -5.33 -23.98
C GLY A 54 0.24 -5.07 -22.53
N ASP A 55 0.10 -6.17 -21.81
CA ASP A 55 -0.42 -6.22 -20.44
C ASP A 55 0.19 -5.17 -19.51
N LEU A 56 1.52 -5.12 -19.39
CA LEU A 56 2.16 -4.20 -18.44
C LEU A 56 2.08 -2.73 -18.89
N ARG A 57 1.95 -2.48 -20.20
CA ARG A 57 1.81 -1.12 -20.72
C ARG A 57 0.41 -0.57 -20.44
N ILE A 58 -0.62 -1.42 -20.57
CA ILE A 58 -1.99 -1.13 -20.15
C ILE A 58 -2.03 -0.83 -18.64
N GLU A 59 -1.43 -1.70 -17.82
CA GLU A 59 -1.36 -1.52 -16.36
C GLU A 59 -0.61 -0.24 -15.94
N HIS A 60 0.43 0.16 -16.69
CA HIS A 60 1.13 1.43 -16.49
C HIS A 60 0.23 2.63 -16.81
N TYR A 61 -0.47 2.59 -17.94
CA TYR A 61 -1.35 3.69 -18.34
C TYR A 61 -2.51 3.88 -17.36
N LYS A 62 -3.15 2.77 -16.94
CA LYS A 62 -4.12 2.77 -15.84
C LYS A 62 -3.56 3.42 -14.58
N HIS A 63 -2.29 3.18 -14.26
CA HIS A 63 -1.67 3.72 -13.04
C HIS A 63 -1.57 5.23 -13.12
N LEU A 64 -1.08 5.73 -14.24
CA LEU A 64 -0.95 7.16 -14.48
C LEU A 64 -2.32 7.84 -14.44
N LEU A 65 -3.36 7.27 -15.06
CA LEU A 65 -4.72 7.82 -14.99
C LEU A 65 -5.27 7.89 -13.56
N VAL A 66 -5.04 6.84 -12.76
CA VAL A 66 -5.44 6.84 -11.34
C VAL A 66 -4.66 7.87 -10.53
N VAL A 67 -3.37 8.07 -10.83
CA VAL A 67 -2.56 9.15 -10.22
C VAL A 67 -3.06 10.53 -10.66
N GLY A 68 -3.46 10.70 -11.92
CA GLY A 68 -4.13 11.92 -12.39
C GLY A 68 -5.44 12.19 -11.66
N LEU A 69 -6.23 11.15 -11.41
CA LEU A 69 -7.44 11.25 -10.60
C LEU A 69 -7.14 11.66 -9.15
N ASP A 70 -6.09 11.10 -8.53
CA ASP A 70 -5.62 11.52 -7.20
C ASP A 70 -5.20 13.00 -7.19
N PHE A 71 -4.49 13.46 -8.23
CA PHE A 71 -4.14 14.87 -8.40
C PHE A 71 -5.39 15.76 -8.45
N GLU A 72 -6.36 15.43 -9.30
CA GLU A 72 -7.59 16.22 -9.44
C GLU A 72 -8.41 16.25 -8.15
N LEU A 73 -8.52 15.11 -7.46
CA LEU A 73 -9.18 15.02 -6.14
C LEU A 73 -8.44 15.82 -5.07
N THR A 74 -7.11 15.80 -5.08
CA THR A 74 -6.23 16.51 -4.14
C THR A 74 -6.43 18.02 -4.24
N PHE A 75 -6.54 18.57 -5.44
CA PHE A 75 -6.57 20.03 -5.68
C PHE A 75 -7.95 20.56 -6.06
N ARG A 76 -8.99 19.79 -5.75
CA ARG A 76 -10.33 19.97 -6.27
C ARG A 76 -11.12 21.15 -5.70
N VAL A 77 -11.15 21.22 -4.37
CA VAL A 77 -12.02 22.12 -3.60
C VAL A 77 -11.32 22.34 -2.26
N ASP A 78 -10.44 23.33 -2.19
CA ASP A 78 -10.19 24.19 -1.01
C ASP A 78 -8.83 24.88 -1.11
N ARG A 79 -8.84 26.13 -1.60
CA ARG A 79 -7.72 27.07 -1.38
C ARG A 79 -7.70 27.58 0.07
N ASP A 80 -8.79 27.43 0.80
CA ASP A 80 -8.96 27.99 2.15
C ASP A 80 -8.30 27.14 3.25
N ILE A 81 -7.83 25.94 2.90
CA ILE A 81 -7.34 24.92 3.81
C ILE A 81 -5.82 24.98 4.03
N VAL A 82 -5.04 25.32 3.00
CA VAL A 82 -3.59 25.54 3.06
C VAL A 82 -3.35 26.97 2.58
N LYS A 83 -3.01 27.87 3.50
CA LYS A 83 -2.84 29.30 3.19
C LYS A 83 -1.41 29.55 2.68
N GLY A 84 -1.27 30.23 1.54
CA GLY A 84 0.00 30.76 1.04
C GLY A 84 0.54 30.05 -0.21
N ASN A 85 1.77 30.43 -0.61
CA ASN A 85 2.42 29.96 -1.85
C ASN A 85 2.73 28.44 -1.86
N GLU A 86 2.68 27.77 -0.71
CA GLU A 86 3.02 26.34 -0.57
C GLU A 86 2.02 25.42 -1.28
N TYR A 87 0.73 25.77 -1.27
CA TYR A 87 -0.31 25.01 -1.97
C TYR A 87 -0.09 25.01 -3.48
N ASP A 88 0.14 26.20 -4.05
CA ASP A 88 0.40 26.36 -5.48
C ASP A 88 1.71 25.69 -5.88
N GLN A 89 2.74 25.77 -5.03
CA GLN A 89 4.00 25.07 -5.26
C GLN A 89 3.84 23.54 -5.25
N MET A 90 3.06 22.98 -4.33
CA MET A 90 2.78 21.54 -4.32
C MET A 90 2.01 21.13 -5.58
N LYS A 91 0.98 21.89 -5.95
CA LYS A 91 0.19 21.61 -7.15
C LYS A 91 1.07 21.57 -8.38
N GLU A 92 1.94 22.55 -8.54
CA GLU A 92 2.85 22.60 -9.68
C GLU A 92 3.89 21.48 -9.63
N ASN A 93 4.49 21.19 -8.47
CA ASN A 93 5.44 20.09 -8.31
C ASN A 93 4.82 18.71 -8.57
N TYR A 94 3.54 18.52 -8.22
CA TYR A 94 2.80 17.29 -8.53
C TYR A 94 2.51 17.23 -10.04
N ARG A 95 2.02 18.30 -10.66
CA ARG A 95 1.80 18.35 -12.12
C ARG A 95 3.08 18.04 -12.91
N ILE A 96 4.21 18.66 -12.54
CA ILE A 96 5.52 18.39 -13.16
C ILE A 96 5.87 16.91 -13.03
N TYR A 97 5.72 16.33 -11.84
CA TYR A 97 5.97 14.90 -11.63
C TYR A 97 5.10 14.02 -12.53
N LEU A 98 3.80 14.28 -12.59
CA LEU A 98 2.87 13.49 -13.40
C LEU A 98 3.24 13.56 -14.89
N THR A 99 3.49 14.78 -15.39
CA THR A 99 3.93 15.03 -16.78
C THR A 99 5.20 14.26 -17.09
N GLN A 100 6.23 14.37 -16.25
CA GLN A 100 7.48 13.65 -16.41
C GLN A 100 7.28 12.13 -16.46
N LYS A 101 6.39 11.57 -15.63
CA LYS A 101 6.11 10.13 -15.61
C LYS A 101 5.39 9.65 -16.87
N ILE A 102 4.46 10.44 -17.40
CA ILE A 102 3.77 10.15 -18.66
C ILE A 102 4.77 10.14 -19.82
N GLU A 103 5.62 11.16 -19.91
CA GLU A 103 6.64 11.28 -20.95
C GLU A 103 7.69 10.16 -20.86
N GLN A 104 8.18 9.87 -19.65
CA GLN A 104 9.14 8.77 -19.42
C GLN A 104 8.57 7.39 -19.79
N ALA A 105 7.27 7.19 -19.58
CA ALA A 105 6.57 5.97 -20.01
C ALA A 105 6.37 5.90 -21.54
N GLY A 106 6.60 7.01 -22.24
CA GLY A 106 6.42 7.15 -23.67
C GLY A 106 4.95 7.23 -24.10
N PHE A 107 4.09 7.82 -23.26
CA PHE A 107 2.70 8.13 -23.62
C PHE A 107 2.58 9.57 -24.12
N ASN A 108 1.61 9.82 -24.99
CA ASN A 108 1.34 11.17 -25.49
C ASN A 108 0.57 11.97 -24.43
N LEU A 109 1.04 13.19 -24.13
CA LEU A 109 0.45 14.03 -23.08
C LEU A 109 -0.95 14.51 -23.45
N ASP A 110 -1.17 14.95 -24.69
CA ASP A 110 -2.48 15.45 -25.15
C ASP A 110 -3.55 14.35 -25.11
N GLU A 111 -3.18 13.13 -25.51
CA GLU A 111 -4.07 11.96 -25.43
C GLU A 111 -4.38 11.60 -23.97
N TYR A 112 -3.38 11.66 -23.10
CA TYR A 112 -3.55 11.42 -21.68
C TYR A 112 -4.48 12.46 -21.04
N GLU A 113 -4.31 13.74 -21.35
CA GLU A 113 -5.16 14.82 -20.82
C GLU A 113 -6.62 14.64 -21.26
N GLN A 114 -6.86 14.31 -22.54
CA GLN A 114 -8.20 14.00 -23.05
C GLN A 114 -8.83 12.80 -22.35
N ASP A 115 -8.05 11.75 -22.13
CA ASP A 115 -8.51 10.53 -21.46
C ASP A 115 -8.83 10.78 -19.98
N LEU A 116 -8.01 11.61 -19.31
CA LEU A 116 -8.28 12.04 -17.95
C LEU A 116 -9.58 12.86 -17.92
N GLU A 117 -9.75 13.85 -18.79
CA GLU A 117 -11.00 14.63 -18.90
C GLU A 117 -12.23 13.74 -19.14
N GLU A 118 -12.13 12.71 -20.01
CA GLU A 118 -13.18 11.72 -20.22
C GLU A 118 -13.51 10.97 -18.92
N LEU A 119 -12.48 10.56 -18.16
CA LEU A 119 -12.63 9.91 -16.86
C LEU A 119 -13.31 10.83 -15.83
N LEU A 120 -12.90 12.11 -15.75
CA LEU A 120 -13.47 13.10 -14.83
C LEU A 120 -14.91 13.49 -15.21
N ALA A 121 -15.25 13.50 -16.50
CA ALA A 121 -16.60 13.81 -16.97
C ALA A 121 -17.56 12.64 -16.73
N ARG A 122 -17.08 11.41 -16.93
CA ARG A 122 -17.88 10.20 -16.77
C ARG A 122 -17.91 9.68 -15.35
N THR A 123 -17.00 10.08 -14.49
CA THR A 123 -17.10 9.81 -13.06
C THR A 123 -17.48 11.13 -12.44
N PRO A 124 -18.68 11.32 -11.86
CA PRO A 124 -19.03 12.59 -11.23
C PRO A 124 -18.18 12.73 -9.98
N ILE A 125 -16.94 13.19 -10.15
CA ILE A 125 -15.98 13.37 -9.06
C ILE A 125 -16.63 14.27 -8.01
N GLY A 126 -17.55 15.17 -8.46
CA GLY A 126 -18.49 16.02 -7.69
C GLY A 126 -19.02 15.41 -6.44
N SER A 127 -19.47 14.19 -6.62
CA SER A 127 -20.24 13.44 -5.65
C SER A 127 -19.43 12.36 -4.96
N ILE A 128 -18.14 12.19 -5.27
CA ILE A 128 -17.28 11.25 -4.54
C ILE A 128 -17.12 11.79 -3.12
N SER A 129 -17.54 11.01 -2.12
CA SER A 129 -17.35 11.37 -0.72
C SER A 129 -15.86 11.47 -0.36
N ASP A 130 -15.53 12.28 0.65
CA ASP A 130 -14.17 12.38 1.20
C ASP A 130 -13.61 11.00 1.56
N ALA A 131 -14.49 10.10 2.05
CA ALA A 131 -14.15 8.72 2.35
C ALA A 131 -13.73 7.94 1.10
N ALA A 132 -14.46 8.06 0.00
CA ALA A 132 -14.17 7.40 -1.28
C ALA A 132 -12.93 7.99 -1.99
N ALA A 133 -12.64 9.27 -1.80
CA ALA A 133 -11.46 9.93 -2.34
C ALA A 133 -10.17 9.62 -1.55
N PHE A 134 -10.27 9.32 -0.26
CA PHE A 134 -9.12 9.06 0.61
C PHE A 134 -8.26 7.90 0.08
N LYS A 135 -6.97 8.21 -0.19
CA LYS A 135 -5.96 7.24 -0.67
C LYS A 135 -6.37 6.50 -1.95
N ILE A 136 -7.04 7.16 -2.90
CA ILE A 136 -7.65 6.51 -4.07
C ILE A 136 -6.70 5.61 -4.86
N VAL A 137 -5.41 5.95 -4.98
CA VAL A 137 -4.43 5.11 -5.71
C VAL A 137 -4.25 3.73 -5.07
N SER A 138 -4.05 3.65 -3.74
CA SER A 138 -3.91 2.36 -3.06
C SER A 138 -5.24 1.61 -2.99
N GLN A 139 -6.33 2.34 -2.87
CA GLN A 139 -7.69 1.79 -2.82
C GLN A 139 -8.09 1.13 -4.15
N MET A 140 -7.83 1.78 -5.29
CA MET A 140 -8.07 1.21 -6.62
C MET A 140 -7.18 -0.01 -6.86
N LEU A 141 -5.90 0.06 -6.51
CA LEU A 141 -4.99 -1.08 -6.62
C LEU A 141 -5.51 -2.31 -5.85
N TYR A 142 -6.02 -2.08 -4.64
CA TYR A 142 -6.58 -3.13 -3.82
C TYR A 142 -7.92 -3.66 -4.37
N PHE A 143 -8.78 -2.77 -4.88
CA PHE A 143 -10.04 -3.14 -5.53
C PHE A 143 -9.82 -4.05 -6.75
N GLU A 144 -8.79 -3.78 -7.55
CA GLU A 144 -8.40 -4.57 -8.72
C GLU A 144 -7.85 -5.97 -8.36
N TYR A 145 -7.09 -6.09 -7.25
CA TYR A 145 -6.26 -7.26 -6.98
C TYR A 145 -6.54 -8.02 -5.66
N ASP A 146 -7.61 -7.68 -4.92
CA ASP A 146 -8.04 -8.24 -3.62
C ASP A 146 -7.04 -8.15 -2.46
N ASN A 147 -5.77 -8.52 -2.64
CA ASN A 147 -4.69 -8.42 -1.64
C ASN A 147 -3.37 -8.30 -2.40
N ILE A 148 -2.65 -7.21 -2.19
CA ILE A 148 -1.46 -6.90 -2.98
C ILE A 148 -0.27 -7.69 -2.44
N THR A 149 -0.15 -7.79 -1.11
CA THR A 149 1.02 -8.41 -0.47
C THR A 149 1.15 -9.90 -0.80
N ILE A 150 0.04 -10.65 -0.90
CA ILE A 150 0.05 -12.08 -1.26
C ILE A 150 0.64 -12.30 -2.65
N GLY A 151 0.25 -11.48 -3.62
CA GLY A 151 0.73 -11.55 -5.00
C GLY A 151 2.20 -11.17 -5.10
N VAL A 152 2.58 -10.04 -4.48
CA VAL A 152 3.98 -9.59 -4.46
C VAL A 152 4.87 -10.62 -3.77
N PHE A 153 4.47 -11.15 -2.61
CA PHE A 153 5.27 -12.14 -1.90
C PHE A 153 5.39 -13.45 -2.68
N SER A 154 4.31 -13.91 -3.32
CA SER A 154 4.34 -15.09 -4.19
C SER A 154 5.31 -14.89 -5.37
N LYS A 155 5.25 -13.73 -6.03
CA LYS A 155 6.15 -13.38 -7.15
C LYS A 155 7.62 -13.30 -6.73
N LEU A 156 7.93 -12.74 -5.57
CA LEU A 156 9.30 -12.71 -5.03
C LEU A 156 9.85 -14.13 -4.73
N LEU A 157 8.98 -15.06 -4.34
CA LEU A 157 9.36 -16.47 -4.17
C LEU A 157 9.55 -17.16 -5.53
N ASP A 158 8.68 -16.88 -6.50
CA ASP A 158 8.80 -17.39 -7.88
C ASP A 158 10.11 -16.99 -8.56
N ASP A 159 10.55 -15.74 -8.35
CA ASP A 159 11.78 -15.20 -8.93
C ASP A 159 13.04 -15.62 -8.13
N GLY A 160 12.88 -16.41 -7.08
CA GLY A 160 13.96 -16.85 -6.19
C GLY A 160 14.67 -15.67 -5.53
N ILE A 161 13.94 -14.61 -5.19
CA ILE A 161 14.42 -13.51 -4.33
C ILE A 161 14.41 -13.97 -2.87
N PHE A 162 13.36 -14.69 -2.50
CA PHE A 162 13.22 -15.36 -1.21
C PHE A 162 13.03 -16.87 -1.37
N THR A 163 13.16 -17.56 -0.24
CA THR A 163 12.77 -18.96 -0.10
C THR A 163 11.94 -19.11 1.16
N ALA A 164 10.83 -19.83 1.10
CA ALA A 164 9.99 -20.12 2.25
C ALA A 164 9.63 -21.61 2.27
N ALA A 165 9.88 -22.29 3.39
CA ALA A 165 9.62 -23.74 3.51
C ALA A 165 8.15 -24.12 3.30
N LYS A 166 7.23 -23.18 3.55
CA LYS A 166 5.78 -23.35 3.42
C LYS A 166 5.25 -22.85 2.06
N TYR A 167 6.11 -22.72 1.07
CA TYR A 167 5.75 -22.33 -0.29
C TYR A 167 6.13 -23.44 -1.27
N ASN A 168 5.21 -23.78 -2.16
CA ASN A 168 5.43 -24.74 -3.24
C ASN A 168 4.80 -24.23 -4.54
N LYS A 169 5.65 -23.81 -5.49
CA LYS A 169 5.25 -23.32 -6.82
C LYS A 169 4.37 -24.32 -7.57
N ILE A 170 4.57 -25.63 -7.38
CA ILE A 170 3.77 -26.69 -8.05
C ILE A 170 2.29 -26.63 -7.63
N HIS A 171 1.99 -26.09 -6.44
CA HIS A 171 0.61 -25.95 -5.94
C HIS A 171 -0.01 -24.58 -6.24
N GLN A 172 0.75 -23.66 -6.82
CA GLN A 172 0.24 -22.36 -7.24
C GLN A 172 -0.67 -22.55 -8.46
N THR A 173 -1.89 -22.02 -8.36
CA THR A 173 -2.90 -22.03 -9.44
C THR A 173 -3.17 -20.65 -10.00
N ILE A 174 -2.69 -19.59 -9.33
CA ILE A 174 -2.70 -18.23 -9.86
C ILE A 174 -1.73 -18.18 -11.04
N ASP A 175 -2.16 -17.56 -12.14
CA ASP A 175 -1.37 -17.48 -13.35
C ASP A 175 -0.23 -16.46 -13.23
N GLU A 176 0.86 -16.72 -13.95
CA GLU A 176 2.05 -15.87 -13.94
C GLU A 176 1.78 -14.48 -14.50
N GLN A 177 0.89 -14.37 -15.49
CA GLN A 177 0.52 -13.08 -16.11
C GLN A 177 -0.15 -12.16 -15.09
N PHE A 178 -1.09 -12.68 -14.28
CA PHE A 178 -1.72 -11.99 -13.17
C PHE A 178 -0.70 -11.54 -12.13
N LEU A 179 0.20 -12.44 -11.70
CA LEU A 179 1.25 -12.08 -10.74
C LEU A 179 2.18 -11.00 -11.27
N ASN A 180 2.51 -11.04 -12.56
CA ASN A 180 3.34 -10.02 -13.20
C ASN A 180 2.62 -8.66 -13.22
N LYS A 181 1.33 -8.61 -13.59
CA LYS A 181 0.52 -7.39 -13.56
C LYS A 181 0.42 -6.80 -12.15
N LEU A 182 0.02 -7.62 -11.18
CA LEU A 182 -0.11 -7.22 -9.78
C LEU A 182 1.22 -6.71 -9.22
N PHE A 183 2.31 -7.47 -9.43
CA PHE A 183 3.64 -7.06 -8.96
C PHE A 183 4.05 -5.72 -9.56
N PHE A 184 3.88 -5.56 -10.88
CA PHE A 184 4.23 -4.33 -11.57
C PHE A 184 3.43 -3.12 -11.05
N ARG A 185 2.11 -3.30 -10.90
CA ARG A 185 1.21 -2.29 -10.33
C ARG A 185 1.58 -1.90 -8.90
N ALA A 186 1.94 -2.88 -8.07
CA ALA A 186 2.40 -2.63 -6.70
C ALA A 186 3.71 -1.84 -6.65
N MET A 187 4.65 -2.12 -7.58
CA MET A 187 5.90 -1.37 -7.65
C MET A 187 5.69 0.08 -8.12
N LEU A 188 4.82 0.30 -9.12
CA LEU A 188 4.41 1.65 -9.54
C LEU A 188 3.77 2.43 -8.37
N PHE A 189 2.92 1.77 -7.59
CA PHE A 189 2.34 2.36 -6.39
C PHE A 189 3.40 2.76 -5.35
N LEU A 190 4.44 1.95 -5.13
CA LEU A 190 5.52 2.32 -4.22
C LEU A 190 6.34 3.52 -4.74
N GLU A 191 6.61 3.61 -6.05
CA GLU A 191 7.23 4.80 -6.65
C GLU A 191 6.40 6.06 -6.40
N PHE A 192 5.09 5.93 -6.59
CA PHE A 192 4.13 7.00 -6.35
C PHE A 192 4.13 7.45 -4.88
N GLU A 193 4.05 6.53 -3.91
CA GLU A 193 4.04 6.90 -2.50
C GLU A 193 5.36 7.56 -2.07
N VAL A 194 6.51 7.13 -2.60
CA VAL A 194 7.78 7.83 -2.37
C VAL A 194 7.66 9.32 -2.76
N ARG A 195 7.12 9.60 -3.96
CA ARG A 195 7.00 10.98 -4.42
C ARG A 195 5.95 11.76 -3.64
N LYS A 196 4.77 11.18 -3.42
CA LYS A 196 3.67 11.83 -2.70
C LYS A 196 4.07 12.18 -1.27
N ASN A 197 4.77 11.28 -0.58
CA ASN A 197 5.29 11.54 0.76
C ASN A 197 6.30 12.70 0.79
N GLN A 198 7.15 12.84 -0.23
CA GLN A 198 8.06 13.98 -0.35
C GLN A 198 7.30 15.30 -0.53
N LEU A 199 6.28 15.33 -1.41
CA LEU A 199 5.45 16.52 -1.63
C LEU A 199 4.71 16.94 -0.37
N ILE A 200 4.10 15.99 0.34
CA ILE A 200 3.39 16.24 1.60
C ILE A 200 4.33 16.86 2.64
N LYS A 201 5.56 16.35 2.77
CA LYS A 201 6.54 16.86 3.75
C LYS A 201 7.07 18.25 3.45
N GLN A 202 7.10 18.64 2.18
CA GLN A 202 7.49 20.00 1.79
C GLN A 202 6.51 21.06 2.30
N ILE A 203 5.24 20.69 2.50
CA ILE A 203 4.19 21.58 3.02
C ILE A 203 4.01 21.38 4.52
N ASN A 204 3.89 20.13 4.95
CA ASN A 204 3.67 19.75 6.34
C ASN A 204 5.03 19.63 7.04
N CYS A 205 5.76 20.73 7.12
CA CYS A 205 6.98 20.82 7.93
C CYS A 205 6.58 20.95 9.41
N GLU A 206 5.94 19.90 9.96
CA GLU A 206 5.73 19.83 11.41
C GLU A 206 7.10 19.61 12.07
N GLU A 207 7.59 20.61 12.79
CA GLU A 207 8.75 20.44 13.68
C GLU A 207 8.47 19.26 14.64
N GLN A 208 9.31 18.23 14.56
CA GLN A 208 9.20 17.08 15.44
C GLN A 208 10.08 17.30 16.67
N PHE A 209 9.45 17.48 17.82
CA PHE A 209 10.15 17.58 19.09
C PHE A 209 10.41 16.18 19.64
N VAL A 210 11.66 15.74 19.53
CA VAL A 210 12.10 14.42 20.03
C VAL A 210 12.69 14.59 21.42
N ASP A 211 12.07 13.98 22.43
CA ASP A 211 12.66 13.86 23.76
C ASP A 211 13.67 12.69 23.78
N LEU A 212 14.95 13.03 23.69
CA LEU A 212 16.05 12.05 23.72
C LEU A 212 16.24 11.41 25.11
N ASN A 213 15.61 11.94 26.17
CA ASN A 213 15.67 11.35 27.51
C ASN A 213 14.67 10.21 27.71
N ASN A 214 13.76 9.98 26.76
CA ASN A 214 12.82 8.87 26.81
C ASN A 214 13.48 7.55 26.35
N LEU A 215 14.16 6.91 27.31
CA LEU A 215 14.91 5.66 27.09
C LEU A 215 14.08 4.51 26.52
N GLU A 216 12.75 4.48 26.74
CA GLU A 216 11.89 3.38 26.24
C GLU A 216 11.81 3.33 24.71
N ASN A 217 12.00 4.46 24.01
CA ASN A 217 11.82 4.55 22.55
C ASN A 217 13.08 4.96 21.78
N TYR A 218 14.23 5.07 22.44
CA TYR A 218 15.48 5.56 21.85
C TYR A 218 15.85 4.83 20.54
N LYS A 219 15.73 3.51 20.49
CA LYS A 219 16.04 2.73 19.28
C LYS A 219 15.13 3.09 18.10
N LYS A 220 13.82 3.18 18.33
CA LYS A 220 12.85 3.56 17.28
C LYS A 220 13.06 4.98 16.80
N ILE A 221 13.44 5.89 17.71
CA ILE A 221 13.82 7.26 17.37
C ILE A 221 15.01 7.27 16.41
N LEU A 222 16.08 6.54 16.74
CA LEU A 222 17.25 6.43 15.86
C LEU A 222 16.88 5.86 14.49
N GLU A 223 16.13 4.76 14.44
CA GLU A 223 15.68 4.14 13.18
C GLU A 223 14.85 5.13 12.32
N CYS A 224 14.02 5.96 12.95
CA CYS A 224 13.29 7.03 12.26
C CYS A 224 14.20 8.13 11.72
N ILE A 225 15.21 8.55 12.50
CA ILE A 225 16.18 9.58 12.09
C ILE A 225 17.04 9.06 10.94
N GLU A 226 17.52 7.82 11.03
CA GLU A 226 18.31 7.17 9.98
C GLU A 226 17.52 7.03 8.68
N ALA A 227 16.28 6.55 8.75
CA ALA A 227 15.42 6.41 7.57
C ALA A 227 15.18 7.77 6.88
N ARG A 228 14.87 8.81 7.67
CA ARG A 228 14.73 10.19 7.16
C ARG A 228 16.01 10.71 6.52
N GLY A 229 17.15 10.55 7.19
CA GLY A 229 18.44 11.01 6.70
C GLY A 229 18.79 10.36 5.36
N LYS A 230 18.55 9.05 5.20
CA LYS A 230 18.73 8.35 3.92
C LYS A 230 17.85 8.93 2.83
N ALA A 231 16.56 9.09 3.07
CA ALA A 231 15.64 9.63 2.06
C ALA A 231 15.97 11.07 1.66
N GLN A 232 16.40 11.91 2.61
CA GLN A 232 16.85 13.29 2.35
C GLN A 232 18.10 13.32 1.47
N LEU A 233 19.09 12.48 1.75
CA LEU A 233 20.30 12.36 0.91
C LEU A 233 20.00 11.92 -0.52
N LEU A 234 18.89 11.21 -0.70
CA LEU A 234 18.43 10.66 -1.97
C LEU A 234 17.42 11.56 -2.69
N GLN A 235 17.06 12.69 -2.11
CA GLN A 235 16.13 13.65 -2.69
C GLN A 235 16.76 14.32 -3.93
N GLY A 236 16.04 14.33 -5.04
CA GLY A 236 16.53 14.88 -6.32
C GLY A 236 17.52 13.98 -7.06
N ILE A 237 17.91 12.84 -6.50
CA ILE A 237 18.72 11.83 -7.19
C ILE A 237 17.80 10.91 -7.99
N GLU A 238 17.98 10.90 -9.30
CA GLU A 238 17.24 10.04 -10.24
C GLU A 238 17.48 8.55 -9.97
N TYR A 239 16.47 7.74 -10.25
CA TYR A 239 16.53 6.28 -10.18
C TYR A 239 15.67 5.68 -11.29
N ASP A 240 16.05 4.49 -11.75
CA ASP A 240 15.35 3.76 -12.80
C ASP A 240 13.94 3.37 -12.34
N SER A 241 12.92 3.67 -13.15
CA SER A 241 11.56 3.24 -12.86
C SER A 241 11.39 1.73 -13.06
N ILE A 242 10.46 1.10 -12.34
CA ILE A 242 10.08 -0.31 -12.56
C ILE A 242 9.73 -0.60 -14.02
N SER A 243 9.16 0.37 -14.74
CA SER A 243 8.85 0.26 -16.17
C SER A 243 10.08 0.03 -17.07
N THR A 244 11.26 0.35 -16.57
CA THR A 244 12.55 0.20 -17.28
C THR A 244 13.35 -1.03 -16.83
N VAL A 245 12.94 -1.67 -15.73
CA VAL A 245 13.62 -2.85 -15.15
C VAL A 245 13.42 -4.07 -16.04
N LYS A 246 14.53 -4.69 -16.48
CA LYS A 246 14.52 -5.88 -17.35
C LYS A 246 15.23 -7.08 -16.74
N THR A 247 16.07 -6.84 -15.73
CA THR A 247 16.92 -7.87 -15.12
C THR A 247 16.73 -7.95 -13.61
N LYS A 248 17.07 -9.10 -13.03
CA LYS A 248 17.05 -9.31 -11.57
C LYS A 248 17.99 -8.33 -10.83
N ASN A 249 19.07 -7.89 -11.45
CA ASN A 249 20.00 -6.94 -10.83
C ASN A 249 19.45 -5.51 -10.85
N GLU A 250 18.77 -5.10 -11.91
CA GLU A 250 18.03 -3.83 -11.96
C GLU A 250 16.90 -3.84 -10.93
N LEU A 251 16.15 -4.95 -10.82
CA LEU A 251 15.12 -5.10 -9.80
C LEU A 251 15.68 -4.95 -8.38
N LYS A 252 16.85 -5.53 -8.10
CA LYS A 252 17.52 -5.35 -6.81
C LYS A 252 17.82 -3.89 -6.50
N LYS A 253 18.38 -3.16 -7.48
CA LYS A 253 18.68 -1.74 -7.35
C LYS A 253 17.41 -0.92 -7.14
N PHE A 254 16.35 -1.25 -7.88
CA PHE A 254 15.05 -0.63 -7.76
C PHE A 254 14.48 -0.78 -6.34
N LEU A 255 14.38 -2.02 -5.82
CA LEU A 255 13.82 -2.27 -4.48
C LEU A 255 14.64 -1.61 -3.36
N ILE A 256 15.97 -1.53 -3.49
CA ILE A 256 16.79 -0.77 -2.54
C ILE A 256 16.45 0.72 -2.61
N ASN A 257 16.43 1.32 -3.80
CA ASN A 257 16.17 2.74 -3.97
C ASN A 257 14.80 3.18 -3.44
N ILE A 258 13.76 2.38 -3.71
CA ILE A 258 12.42 2.63 -3.19
C ILE A 258 12.39 2.45 -1.68
N GLY A 259 12.95 1.35 -1.15
CA GLY A 259 12.98 1.07 0.27
C GLY A 259 13.65 2.18 1.09
N GLU A 260 14.75 2.75 0.59
CA GLU A 260 15.47 3.83 1.27
C GLU A 260 14.76 5.19 1.19
N ARG A 261 13.96 5.43 0.15
CA ARG A 261 13.22 6.70 -0.04
C ARG A 261 11.84 6.72 0.61
N LEU A 262 11.27 5.55 0.89
CA LEU A 262 9.92 5.44 1.45
C LEU A 262 9.84 5.90 2.91
N GLU A 263 10.99 5.93 3.61
CA GLU A 263 11.09 6.25 5.03
C GLU A 263 10.21 5.36 5.91
N HIS A 264 10.01 4.11 5.47
CA HIS A 264 9.22 3.12 6.17
C HIS A 264 10.11 2.27 7.06
N ASN A 265 9.68 2.08 8.30
CA ASN A 265 10.26 1.11 9.20
C ASN A 265 9.23 0.00 9.45
N PRO A 266 9.63 -1.28 9.42
CA PRO A 266 8.68 -2.39 9.54
C PRO A 266 7.83 -2.33 10.81
N ILE A 267 6.52 -2.48 10.64
CA ILE A 267 5.50 -2.43 11.69
C ILE A 267 5.11 -3.84 12.14
N PHE A 268 4.97 -4.77 11.20
CA PHE A 268 4.48 -6.14 11.43
C PHE A 268 5.60 -7.16 11.43
N SER A 269 6.54 -7.08 10.49
CA SER A 269 7.69 -7.99 10.47
C SER A 269 8.90 -7.45 9.74
N ASN A 270 10.06 -7.62 10.36
CA ASN A 270 11.37 -7.40 9.74
C ASN A 270 12.05 -8.71 9.28
N GLY A 271 11.30 -9.83 9.24
CA GLY A 271 11.84 -11.15 8.91
C GLY A 271 10.91 -11.98 8.03
N LEU A 272 11.45 -13.02 7.39
CA LEU A 272 10.68 -13.81 6.41
C LEU A 272 9.69 -14.81 7.02
N ALA A 273 9.96 -15.26 8.25
CA ALA A 273 9.28 -16.43 8.84
C ALA A 273 7.77 -16.24 9.02
N ASN A 274 7.31 -15.00 9.20
CA ASN A 274 5.94 -14.70 9.60
C ASN A 274 5.02 -14.27 8.44
N TRP A 275 5.55 -14.01 7.23
CA TRP A 275 4.76 -13.41 6.13
C TRP A 275 3.55 -14.23 5.72
N ILE A 276 3.68 -15.55 5.56
CA ILE A 276 2.54 -16.41 5.20
C ILE A 276 1.44 -16.34 6.27
N SER A 277 1.83 -16.25 7.54
CA SER A 277 0.90 -16.15 8.66
C SER A 277 0.24 -14.76 8.73
N LEU A 278 0.97 -13.68 8.45
CA LEU A 278 0.45 -12.31 8.40
C LEU A 278 -0.56 -12.15 7.25
N ILE A 279 -0.16 -12.50 6.03
CA ILE A 279 -1.05 -12.50 4.86
C ILE A 279 -2.29 -13.37 5.13
N GLY A 280 -2.10 -14.51 5.80
CA GLY A 280 -3.20 -15.36 6.22
C GLY A 280 -4.14 -14.73 7.23
N ALA A 281 -3.62 -14.03 8.25
CA ALA A 281 -4.41 -13.30 9.24
C ALA A 281 -5.30 -12.24 8.56
N TRP A 282 -4.76 -11.55 7.56
CA TRP A 282 -5.53 -10.63 6.72
C TRP A 282 -6.72 -11.31 6.05
N HIS A 283 -6.52 -12.47 5.43
CA HIS A 283 -7.61 -13.22 4.82
C HIS A 283 -8.64 -13.74 5.85
N VAL A 284 -8.24 -14.00 7.09
CA VAL A 284 -9.21 -14.34 8.16
C VAL A 284 -10.06 -13.12 8.54
N MET A 285 -9.43 -11.94 8.64
CA MET A 285 -10.11 -10.69 8.97
C MET A 285 -11.16 -10.32 7.92
N ILE A 286 -10.81 -10.34 6.62
CA ILE A 286 -11.76 -9.99 5.56
C ILE A 286 -12.96 -10.94 5.54
N GLU A 287 -12.74 -12.25 5.63
CA GLU A 287 -13.82 -13.25 5.66
C GLU A 287 -14.77 -13.04 6.85
N LYS A 288 -14.22 -12.68 8.01
CA LYS A 288 -15.02 -12.37 9.20
C LYS A 288 -15.83 -11.10 9.04
N ASN A 289 -15.23 -10.05 8.45
CA ASN A 289 -15.89 -8.77 8.23
C ASN A 289 -17.02 -8.86 7.18
N THR A 290 -16.86 -9.71 6.17
CA THR A 290 -17.89 -9.93 5.15
C THR A 290 -19.00 -10.90 5.59
N ASN A 291 -18.75 -11.69 6.63
CA ASN A 291 -19.74 -12.63 7.17
C ASN A 291 -19.59 -12.78 8.69
N ASN A 292 -20.32 -11.95 9.43
CA ASN A 292 -20.25 -11.88 10.88
C ASN A 292 -20.70 -13.18 11.59
N ASP A 293 -21.57 -13.97 10.98
CA ASP A 293 -22.08 -15.22 11.57
C ASP A 293 -21.12 -16.39 11.38
N ARG A 294 -20.13 -16.25 10.49
CA ARG A 294 -19.16 -17.30 10.22
C ARG A 294 -18.22 -17.49 11.43
N PRO A 295 -18.02 -18.73 11.92
CA PRO A 295 -17.04 -19.01 12.97
C PRO A 295 -15.62 -18.76 12.47
N LEU A 296 -14.76 -18.21 13.33
CA LEU A 296 -13.35 -17.97 12.99
C LEU A 296 -12.60 -19.29 12.74
N PHE A 297 -12.79 -20.26 13.63
CA PHE A 297 -12.10 -21.55 13.63
C PHE A 297 -13.02 -22.65 14.17
N ILE A 298 -12.87 -23.87 13.64
CA ILE A 298 -13.60 -25.06 14.07
C ILE A 298 -12.57 -26.18 14.25
N GLU A 299 -12.44 -26.72 15.46
CA GLU A 299 -11.53 -27.84 15.73
C GLU A 299 -11.94 -29.13 15.00
N ASN A 300 -13.25 -29.33 14.80
CA ASN A 300 -13.79 -30.51 14.13
C ASN A 300 -13.73 -30.39 12.59
N HIS A 301 -12.81 -31.13 11.97
CA HIS A 301 -12.55 -31.14 10.53
C HIS A 301 -13.72 -31.59 9.63
N TYR A 302 -14.79 -32.18 10.19
CA TYR A 302 -15.94 -32.67 9.41
C TYR A 302 -16.78 -31.57 8.76
N LYS A 303 -16.56 -30.29 9.10
CA LYS A 303 -17.23 -29.12 8.49
C LYS A 303 -16.21 -28.05 8.07
N SER A 304 -15.04 -28.43 7.54
CA SER A 304 -13.94 -27.49 7.30
C SER A 304 -14.34 -26.25 6.49
N ASP A 305 -15.29 -26.35 5.56
CA ASP A 305 -15.62 -25.25 4.66
C ASP A 305 -16.48 -24.13 5.27
N SER A 306 -16.83 -24.23 6.57
CA SER A 306 -17.66 -23.24 7.24
C SER A 306 -16.91 -22.23 8.11
N SER A 307 -15.57 -22.29 8.23
CA SER A 307 -14.80 -21.32 9.04
C SER A 307 -14.05 -20.26 8.21
N CYS A 308 -13.78 -19.08 8.79
CA CYS A 308 -12.97 -18.04 8.15
C CYS A 308 -11.53 -18.54 7.87
N THR A 309 -10.95 -19.28 8.81
CA THR A 309 -9.60 -19.85 8.69
C THR A 309 -9.46 -20.87 7.56
N ALA A 310 -10.50 -21.67 7.30
CA ALA A 310 -10.49 -22.61 6.18
C ALA A 310 -10.58 -21.92 4.81
N LEU A 311 -11.38 -20.85 4.70
CA LEU A 311 -11.45 -20.03 3.48
C LEU A 311 -10.13 -19.31 3.21
N ALA A 312 -9.56 -18.68 4.24
CA ALA A 312 -8.24 -18.05 4.17
C ALA A 312 -7.15 -19.06 3.73
N ARG A 313 -7.13 -20.26 4.32
CA ARG A 313 -6.21 -21.34 3.92
C ARG A 313 -6.39 -21.72 2.45
N ARG A 314 -7.63 -21.78 1.95
CA ARG A 314 -7.92 -22.09 0.54
C ARG A 314 -7.41 -20.99 -0.40
N LYS A 315 -7.62 -19.72 -0.05
CA LYS A 315 -7.10 -18.58 -0.84
C LYS A 315 -5.57 -18.62 -0.89
N LEU A 316 -4.90 -18.79 0.25
CA LEU A 316 -3.44 -18.95 0.34
C LEU A 316 -2.91 -20.11 -0.51
N LYS A 317 -3.62 -21.24 -0.53
CA LYS A 317 -3.24 -22.41 -1.33
C LYS A 317 -3.18 -22.10 -2.83
N LYS A 318 -4.06 -21.23 -3.35
CA LYS A 318 -4.01 -20.79 -4.76
C LYS A 318 -2.69 -20.11 -5.12
N TYR A 319 -2.03 -19.47 -4.15
CA TYR A 319 -0.73 -18.83 -4.32
C TYR A 319 0.46 -19.74 -3.97
N GLY A 320 0.22 -21.04 -3.79
CA GLY A 320 1.26 -22.03 -3.46
C GLY A 320 1.63 -22.10 -1.98
N PHE A 321 0.90 -21.42 -1.08
CA PHE A 321 1.21 -21.41 0.35
C PHE A 321 0.54 -22.55 1.11
N VAL A 322 1.28 -23.13 2.06
CA VAL A 322 0.81 -24.22 2.93
C VAL A 322 0.86 -23.78 4.39
N ILE A 323 -0.32 -23.67 5.02
CA ILE A 323 -0.45 -23.27 6.43
C ILE A 323 -1.64 -23.96 7.09
N SER A 324 -1.55 -24.17 8.41
CA SER A 324 -2.65 -24.76 9.18
C SER A 324 -3.67 -23.70 9.59
N GLU A 325 -4.95 -24.09 9.71
CA GLU A 325 -6.03 -23.21 10.18
C GLU A 325 -5.77 -22.70 11.59
N LYS A 326 -5.16 -23.51 12.47
CA LYS A 326 -4.77 -23.10 13.81
C LYS A 326 -3.73 -21.98 13.80
N THR A 327 -2.70 -22.09 12.96
CA THR A 327 -1.70 -21.01 12.81
C THR A 327 -2.34 -19.73 12.28
N LEU A 328 -3.32 -19.83 11.39
CA LEU A 328 -4.08 -18.67 10.89
C LEU A 328 -4.89 -18.01 12.01
N PHE A 329 -5.60 -18.80 12.81
CA PHE A 329 -6.33 -18.31 13.98
C PHE A 329 -5.41 -17.58 14.96
N ASP A 330 -4.29 -18.21 15.33
CA ASP A 330 -3.32 -17.62 16.27
C ASP A 330 -2.65 -16.35 15.70
N SER A 331 -2.62 -16.19 14.38
CA SER A 331 -2.05 -14.99 13.74
C SER A 331 -3.08 -13.88 13.59
N TYR A 332 -4.36 -14.24 13.35
CA TYR A 332 -5.48 -13.32 13.41
C TYR A 332 -5.54 -12.61 14.77
N ASP A 333 -5.52 -13.37 15.87
CA ASP A 333 -5.60 -12.81 17.23
C ASP A 333 -4.48 -11.79 17.52
N ARG A 334 -3.30 -12.00 16.94
CA ARG A 334 -2.14 -11.11 17.09
C ARG A 334 -2.25 -9.82 16.30
N VAL A 335 -2.77 -9.87 15.09
CA VAL A 335 -2.85 -8.71 14.17
C VAL A 335 -4.11 -7.88 14.42
N TYR A 336 -5.17 -8.49 14.93
CA TYR A 336 -6.50 -7.89 15.00
C TYR A 336 -6.55 -6.57 15.79
N GLU A 337 -5.82 -6.44 16.89
CA GLU A 337 -5.82 -5.19 17.67
C GLU A 337 -5.14 -4.02 16.93
N ILE A 338 -4.13 -4.29 16.11
CA ILE A 338 -3.50 -3.26 15.27
C ILE A 338 -4.41 -2.88 14.13
N TYR A 339 -5.03 -3.87 13.49
CA TYR A 339 -6.08 -3.64 12.50
C TYR A 339 -7.19 -2.72 13.03
N ARG A 340 -7.72 -3.00 14.24
CA ARG A 340 -8.72 -2.14 14.88
C ARG A 340 -8.22 -0.72 15.14
N LEU A 341 -6.94 -0.57 15.48
CA LEU A 341 -6.35 0.76 15.70
C LEU A 341 -6.20 1.51 14.37
N ILE A 342 -5.76 0.85 13.30
CA ILE A 342 -5.69 1.41 11.94
C ILE A 342 -7.06 1.92 11.51
N ARG A 343 -8.10 1.10 11.67
CA ARG A 343 -9.49 1.47 11.40
C ARG A 343 -9.91 2.77 12.08
N VAL A 344 -9.79 2.82 13.40
CA VAL A 344 -10.21 4.00 14.18
C VAL A 344 -9.42 5.24 13.75
N THR A 345 -8.15 5.09 13.41
CA THR A 345 -7.32 6.18 12.88
C THR A 345 -7.84 6.67 11.53
N ILE A 346 -8.14 5.77 10.59
CA ILE A 346 -8.68 6.13 9.27
C ILE A 346 -10.01 6.87 9.42
N ASP A 347 -10.93 6.39 10.25
CA ASP A 347 -12.23 7.04 10.50
C ASP A 347 -12.06 8.50 10.98
N VAL A 348 -11.09 8.73 11.87
CA VAL A 348 -10.75 10.06 12.37
C VAL A 348 -10.17 10.95 11.27
N LEU A 349 -9.29 10.42 10.43
CA LEU A 349 -8.66 11.17 9.34
C LEU A 349 -9.66 11.58 8.27
N VAL A 350 -10.54 10.65 7.87
CA VAL A 350 -11.63 10.91 6.94
C VAL A 350 -12.56 11.97 7.50
N LYS A 351 -13.00 11.83 8.76
CA LYS A 351 -13.84 12.82 9.45
C LYS A 351 -13.19 14.21 9.53
N ASN A 352 -11.87 14.25 9.71
CA ASN A 352 -11.10 15.49 9.81
C ASN A 352 -10.65 16.02 8.43
N LYS A 353 -11.09 15.41 7.33
CA LYS A 353 -10.76 15.83 5.97
C LYS A 353 -9.25 15.85 5.69
N MET A 354 -8.54 14.84 6.18
CA MET A 354 -7.09 14.68 6.02
C MET A 354 -6.76 13.95 4.71
N TYR A 355 -7.17 14.55 3.60
CA TYR A 355 -6.94 14.05 2.24
C TYR A 355 -6.16 15.08 1.41
N GLY A 356 -5.62 14.64 0.27
CA GLY A 356 -4.88 15.50 -0.64
C GLY A 356 -3.68 16.17 0.03
N PRO A 357 -3.56 17.51 0.03
CA PRO A 357 -2.43 18.21 0.65
C PRO A 357 -2.33 18.03 2.17
N ARG A 358 -3.44 17.69 2.83
CA ARG A 358 -3.51 17.43 4.28
C ARG A 358 -3.25 15.97 4.64
N GLU A 359 -3.04 15.11 3.65
CA GLU A 359 -2.81 13.70 3.89
C GLU A 359 -1.56 13.48 4.76
N LYS A 360 -1.58 12.44 5.60
CA LYS A 360 -0.48 12.08 6.50
C LYS A 360 0.21 10.79 6.04
N VAL A 361 1.51 10.69 6.29
CA VAL A 361 2.28 9.46 6.10
C VAL A 361 2.00 8.52 7.29
N LEU A 362 0.88 7.80 7.23
CA LEU A 362 0.33 7.07 8.38
C LEU A 362 1.23 5.98 8.95
N THR A 363 2.06 5.34 8.12
CA THR A 363 3.00 4.32 8.61
C THR A 363 3.94 4.86 9.68
N GLN A 364 4.27 6.16 9.63
CA GLN A 364 5.10 6.80 10.66
C GLN A 364 4.40 6.86 12.02
N ASP A 365 3.07 7.08 12.05
CA ASP A 365 2.29 7.08 13.30
C ASP A 365 2.29 5.70 13.97
N PHE A 366 2.25 4.63 13.18
CA PHE A 366 2.18 3.25 13.67
C PHE A 366 3.54 2.65 14.01
N PHE A 367 4.62 3.14 13.41
CA PHE A 367 5.96 2.78 13.83
C PHE A 367 6.41 3.60 15.06
N TYR A 368 6.52 4.92 14.87
CA TYR A 368 6.87 5.90 15.88
C TYR A 368 6.66 7.35 15.38
N ASN A 369 5.72 8.07 16.00
CA ASN A 369 5.60 9.51 15.87
C ASN A 369 5.67 10.20 17.26
N PRO A 370 6.66 11.10 17.48
CA PRO A 370 6.80 11.81 18.76
C PRO A 370 5.61 12.73 19.07
N ASN A 371 4.90 13.21 18.06
CA ASN A 371 3.77 14.13 18.19
C ASN A 371 2.43 13.41 18.44
N SER A 372 2.39 12.07 18.42
CA SER A 372 1.14 11.35 18.72
C SER A 372 0.70 11.51 20.17
N SER A 373 -0.61 11.53 20.39
CA SER A 373 -1.19 11.65 21.74
C SER A 373 -0.74 10.51 22.67
N PRO A 374 -0.58 10.76 23.99
CA PRO A 374 -0.22 9.71 24.96
C PRO A 374 -1.19 8.53 24.94
N LEU A 375 -2.49 8.80 24.73
CA LEU A 375 -3.52 7.77 24.62
C LEU A 375 -3.30 6.88 23.40
N PHE A 376 -3.00 7.46 22.24
CA PHE A 376 -2.70 6.70 21.02
C PHE A 376 -1.44 5.85 21.21
N LYS A 377 -0.35 6.43 21.73
CA LYS A 377 0.90 5.70 22.02
C LYS A 377 0.66 4.52 22.95
N LYS A 378 -0.17 4.67 23.99
CA LYS A 378 -0.54 3.57 24.90
C LYS A 378 -1.32 2.46 24.19
N LYS A 379 -2.31 2.82 23.35
CA LYS A 379 -3.08 1.84 22.56
C LYS A 379 -2.19 1.10 21.57
N LEU A 380 -1.32 1.82 20.87
CA LEU A 380 -0.35 1.25 19.92
C LEU A 380 0.62 0.31 20.62
N LYS A 381 1.21 0.69 21.76
CA LYS A 381 2.11 -0.18 22.55
C LYS A 381 1.40 -1.49 22.96
N LYS A 382 0.14 -1.41 23.38
CA LYS A 382 -0.66 -2.60 23.72
C LYS A 382 -0.90 -3.50 22.51
N ALA A 383 -1.25 -2.91 21.37
CA ALA A 383 -1.54 -3.66 20.15
C ALA A 383 -0.26 -4.31 19.56
N MET A 384 0.87 -3.59 19.59
CA MET A 384 2.20 -4.06 19.17
C MET A 384 2.76 -5.17 20.04
N ALA A 385 2.38 -5.26 21.31
CA ALA A 385 2.83 -6.35 22.19
C ALA A 385 2.26 -7.73 21.79
N MET A 386 1.29 -7.76 20.87
CA MET A 386 0.65 -8.99 20.40
C MET A 386 1.27 -9.53 19.10
N ILE A 387 2.00 -8.71 18.33
CA ILE A 387 2.68 -9.14 17.09
C ILE A 387 4.09 -9.66 17.41
#